data_AF-A0A2V8IU57-F1
#
_entry.id   AF-A0A2V8IU57-F1
#
_cell.length_a   1.000
_cell.length_b   1.000
_cell.length_c   1.000
_cell.angle_alpha   90.00
_cell.angle_beta   90.00
_cell.angle_gamma   90.00
#
_symmetry.space_group_name_H-M   'P 1'
#
loop_
_entity.id
_entity.type
_entity.pdbx_description
1 polymer ?
#
loop_
_entity_poly.entity_id
_entity_poly.type
_entity_poly.pdbx_seq_one_letter_code
_entity_poly.pdbx_strand_id
1 'polypeptide(L)'
;MKKMLFVVFVVGVIVPLSAAAQDAASVIDASAKAMSSATLQSIRYTGSGANNSVGQAFTAGGPWPRFKVTKYVALVNYTIPVMRQEIVRVDDENPPRGGGAGGYNPATGQGGIRPVPGD
;
A
#
# COMPACT_ATOMS: atom_id res chain seq x y z
N MET A 1 46.87 -26.01 -30.16
CA MET A 1 47.25 -24.63 -29.79
C MET A 1 46.39 -23.56 -30.48
N LYS A 2 46.33 -23.48 -31.82
CA LYS A 2 45.52 -22.46 -32.54
C LYS A 2 44.02 -22.44 -32.19
N LYS A 3 43.41 -23.61 -32.03
CA LYS A 3 41.98 -23.74 -31.64
C LYS A 3 41.71 -23.28 -30.19
N MET A 4 42.64 -23.50 -29.28
CA MET A 4 42.53 -23.05 -27.88
C MET A 4 42.74 -21.53 -27.77
N LEU A 5 43.65 -20.96 -28.57
CA LEU A 5 43.80 -19.51 -28.67
C LEU A 5 42.52 -18.83 -29.18
N PHE A 6 41.85 -19.44 -30.16
CA PHE A 6 40.60 -18.92 -30.71
C PHE A 6 39.46 -18.96 -29.68
N VAL A 7 39.35 -20.04 -28.90
CA VAL A 7 38.35 -20.14 -27.82
C VAL A 7 38.62 -19.12 -26.72
N VAL A 8 39.87 -18.92 -26.31
CA VAL A 8 40.23 -17.89 -25.32
C VAL A 8 39.96 -16.48 -25.84
N PHE A 9 40.17 -16.23 -27.14
CA PHE A 9 39.85 -14.94 -27.77
C PHE A 9 38.34 -14.70 -27.84
N VAL A 10 37.55 -15.71 -28.21
CA VAL A 10 36.08 -15.62 -28.25
C VAL A 10 35.50 -15.44 -26.85
N VAL A 11 35.99 -16.16 -25.85
CA VAL A 11 35.58 -15.99 -24.45
C VAL A 11 36.03 -14.62 -23.92
N GLY A 12 37.24 -14.17 -24.25
CA GLY A 12 37.75 -12.85 -23.84
C GLY A 12 37.04 -11.66 -24.48
N VAL A 13 36.42 -11.83 -25.65
CA VAL A 13 35.61 -10.80 -26.34
C VAL A 13 34.15 -10.80 -25.86
N ILE A 14 33.63 -11.93 -25.39
CA ILE A 14 32.25 -12.04 -24.88
C ILE A 14 32.16 -11.64 -23.40
N VAL A 15 33.25 -11.73 -22.63
CA VAL A 15 33.27 -11.51 -21.18
C VAL A 15 33.34 -10.05 -20.69
N PRO A 16 33.63 -9.00 -21.48
CA PRO A 16 33.35 -7.64 -21.04
C PRO A 16 31.94 -7.22 -21.50
N LEU A 17 30.94 -8.12 -21.42
CA LEU A 17 29.62 -7.68 -20.93
C LEU A 17 29.73 -7.52 -19.41
N SER A 18 30.69 -6.71 -18.99
CA SER A 18 30.61 -5.99 -17.73
C SER A 18 29.27 -5.30 -17.78
N ALA A 19 28.28 -5.86 -17.08
CA ALA A 19 27.56 -5.16 -16.04
C ALA A 19 27.85 -3.66 -16.00
N ALA A 20 27.48 -2.93 -17.06
CA ALA A 20 26.97 -1.60 -16.88
C ALA A 20 25.74 -1.85 -16.01
N ALA A 21 25.94 -1.81 -14.69
CA ALA A 21 24.88 -1.44 -13.79
C ALA A 21 24.20 -0.29 -14.52
N GLN A 22 22.98 -0.52 -15.04
CA GLN A 22 22.29 0.49 -15.82
C GLN A 22 22.44 1.77 -15.01
N ASP A 23 23.05 2.79 -15.61
CA ASP A 23 23.33 4.03 -14.92
C ASP A 23 22.06 4.41 -14.14
N ALA A 24 22.16 4.52 -12.81
CA ALA A 24 20.97 4.60 -11.96
C ALA A 24 20.10 5.79 -12.40
N ALA A 25 20.74 6.87 -12.87
CA ALA A 25 20.05 8.00 -13.48
C ALA A 25 19.28 7.60 -14.75
N SER A 26 19.89 6.86 -15.68
CA SER A 26 19.19 6.31 -16.87
C SER A 26 17.98 5.42 -16.53
N VAL A 27 18.04 4.60 -15.47
CA VAL A 27 16.91 3.75 -15.04
C VAL A 27 15.79 4.61 -14.45
N ILE A 28 16.15 5.57 -13.61
CA ILE A 28 15.19 6.51 -13.02
C ILE A 28 14.55 7.36 -14.11
N ASP A 29 15.30 7.86 -15.08
CA ASP A 29 14.79 8.67 -16.18
C ASP A 29 13.85 7.87 -17.09
N ALA A 30 14.24 6.65 -17.45
CA ALA A 30 13.37 5.73 -18.19
C ALA A 30 12.06 5.44 -17.44
N SER A 31 12.14 5.22 -16.12
CA SER A 31 10.97 4.97 -15.26
C SER A 31 10.09 6.22 -15.13
N ALA A 32 10.70 7.39 -14.90
CA ALA A 32 10.02 8.68 -14.82
C ALA A 32 9.29 9.01 -16.12
N LYS A 33 9.92 8.74 -17.27
CA LYS A 33 9.31 8.89 -18.59
C LYS A 33 8.17 7.92 -18.81
N ALA A 34 8.34 6.65 -18.46
CA ALA A 34 7.28 5.63 -18.58
C ALA A 34 6.08 5.94 -17.68
N MET A 35 6.32 6.45 -16.47
CA MET A 35 5.28 6.85 -15.52
C MET A 35 4.75 8.26 -15.74
N SER A 36 5.35 9.04 -16.65
CA SER A 36 5.06 10.47 -16.85
C SER A 36 5.13 11.29 -15.56
N SER A 37 6.05 10.96 -14.65
CA SER A 37 6.10 11.54 -13.30
C SER A 37 6.32 13.06 -13.30
N ALA A 38 7.01 13.60 -14.30
CA ALA A 38 7.26 15.03 -14.46
C ALA A 38 5.99 15.84 -14.80
N THR A 39 4.96 15.21 -15.37
CA THR A 39 3.70 15.86 -15.78
C THR A 39 2.48 15.32 -15.04
N LEU A 40 2.67 14.38 -14.12
CA LEU A 40 1.60 13.75 -13.35
C LEU A 40 0.91 14.76 -12.42
N GLN A 41 -0.38 15.02 -12.67
CA GLN A 41 -1.14 15.99 -11.88
C GLN A 41 -1.83 15.38 -10.66
N SER A 42 -2.29 14.13 -10.78
CA SER A 42 -3.00 13.46 -9.70
C SER A 42 -3.00 11.95 -9.89
N ILE A 43 -3.23 11.24 -8.79
CA ILE A 43 -3.43 9.79 -8.76
C ILE A 43 -4.67 9.45 -7.95
N ARG A 44 -5.31 8.34 -8.30
CA ARG A 44 -6.45 7.79 -7.59
C ARG A 44 -6.24 6.31 -7.32
N TYR A 45 -6.36 5.93 -6.06
CA TYR A 45 -6.43 4.54 -5.63
C TYR A 45 -7.88 4.21 -5.26
N THR A 46 -8.33 3.03 -5.68
CA THR A 46 -9.63 2.48 -5.24
C THR A 46 -9.46 1.02 -4.85
N GLY A 47 -10.18 0.57 -3.84
CA GLY A 47 -10.11 -0.83 -3.44
C GLY A 47 -11.07 -1.22 -2.32
N SER A 48 -10.91 -2.46 -1.88
CA SER A 48 -11.57 -3.07 -0.74
C SER A 48 -10.58 -3.98 -0.03
N GLY A 49 -10.83 -4.34 1.22
CA GLY A 49 -9.91 -5.19 1.97
C GLY A 49 -10.22 -5.19 3.45
N ALA A 50 -9.18 -5.08 4.27
CA ALA A 50 -9.32 -5.00 5.72
C ALA A 50 -8.44 -3.89 6.29
N ASN A 51 -8.92 -3.28 7.37
CA ASN A 51 -8.21 -2.31 8.17
C ASN A 51 -8.11 -2.85 9.59
N ASN A 52 -6.88 -2.91 10.14
CA ASN A 52 -6.65 -3.28 11.53
C ASN A 52 -6.29 -2.01 12.30
N SER A 53 -7.16 -1.54 13.19
CA SER A 53 -6.99 -0.25 13.86
C SER A 53 -5.84 -0.28 14.87
N VAL A 54 -4.70 0.27 14.45
CA VAL A 54 -3.47 0.33 15.24
C VAL A 54 -3.69 0.96 16.61
N GLY A 55 -3.18 0.31 17.65
CA GLY A 55 -3.27 0.83 19.02
C GLY A 55 -4.65 0.67 19.68
N GLN A 56 -5.62 0.06 19.00
CA GLN A 56 -6.97 -0.16 19.54
C GLN A 56 -7.19 -1.59 20.06
N ALA A 57 -6.11 -2.33 20.36
CA ALA A 57 -6.21 -3.70 20.85
C ALA A 57 -7.10 -3.79 22.10
N PHE A 58 -7.90 -4.85 22.20
CA PHE A 58 -8.73 -5.10 23.38
C PHE A 58 -7.89 -5.45 24.62
N THR A 59 -6.80 -6.19 24.42
CA THR A 59 -5.84 -6.59 25.45
C THR A 59 -4.43 -6.20 25.03
N ALA A 60 -3.57 -5.95 26.01
CA ALA A 60 -2.16 -5.68 25.76
C ALA A 60 -1.51 -6.88 25.03
N GLY A 61 -0.80 -6.61 23.93
CA GLY A 61 -0.16 -7.64 23.10
C GLY A 61 -1.11 -8.44 22.21
N GLY A 62 -2.42 -8.20 22.27
CA GLY A 62 -3.41 -8.85 21.41
C GLY A 62 -3.46 -8.30 19.97
N PRO A 63 -4.17 -8.97 19.06
CA PRO A 63 -4.38 -8.47 17.69
C PRO A 63 -5.18 -7.16 17.71
N TRP A 64 -4.94 -6.32 16.71
CA TRP A 64 -5.70 -5.08 16.54
C TRP A 64 -7.09 -5.35 15.94
N PRO A 65 -8.13 -4.57 16.30
CA PRO A 65 -9.48 -4.78 15.80
C PRO A 65 -9.51 -4.68 14.28
N ARG A 66 -10.03 -5.74 13.65
CA ARG A 66 -10.16 -5.85 12.20
C ARG A 66 -11.53 -5.37 11.74
N PHE A 67 -11.53 -4.52 10.73
CA PHE A 67 -12.72 -4.04 10.03
C PHE A 67 -12.62 -4.39 8.56
N LYS A 68 -13.69 -4.91 7.98
CA LYS A 68 -13.78 -5.11 6.53
C LYS A 68 -14.01 -3.78 5.85
N VAL A 69 -13.08 -3.41 4.97
CA VAL A 69 -13.17 -2.22 4.13
C VAL A 69 -13.94 -2.57 2.87
N THR A 70 -15.16 -2.08 2.76
CA THR A 70 -16.03 -2.30 1.61
C THR A 70 -15.76 -1.29 0.50
N LYS A 71 -15.24 -0.11 0.84
CA LYS A 71 -14.84 0.92 -0.12
C LYS A 71 -13.64 1.70 0.41
N TYR A 72 -12.62 1.81 -0.40
CA TYR A 72 -11.47 2.68 -0.21
C TYR A 72 -11.31 3.55 -1.44
N VAL A 73 -11.19 4.86 -1.26
CA VAL A 73 -10.82 5.81 -2.31
C VAL A 73 -9.79 6.78 -1.74
N ALA A 74 -8.59 6.81 -2.31
CA ALA A 74 -7.60 7.83 -2.01
C ALA A 74 -7.29 8.63 -3.27
N LEU A 75 -7.33 9.95 -3.18
CA LEU A 75 -6.93 10.86 -4.25
C LEU A 75 -5.79 11.72 -3.74
N VAL A 76 -4.73 11.84 -4.54
CA VAL A 76 -3.60 12.75 -4.27
C VAL A 76 -3.49 13.68 -5.45
N ASN A 77 -3.50 14.98 -5.19
CA ASN A 77 -3.27 16.03 -6.17
C ASN A 77 -1.85 16.58 -5.96
N TYR A 78 -1.05 16.60 -7.03
CA TYR A 78 0.33 17.09 -7.03
C TYR A 78 0.44 18.54 -7.50
N THR A 79 -0.56 19.06 -8.21
CA THR A 79 -0.61 20.48 -8.64
C THR A 79 -0.93 21.40 -7.48
N ILE A 80 -1.92 21.02 -6.67
CA ILE A 80 -2.25 21.65 -5.40
C ILE A 80 -2.03 20.54 -4.37
N PRO A 81 -1.00 20.61 -3.49
CA PRO A 81 -0.55 19.49 -2.67
C PRO A 81 -1.57 19.12 -1.59
N VAL A 82 -2.64 18.46 -2.02
CA VAL A 82 -3.78 18.06 -1.19
C VAL A 82 -4.10 16.60 -1.44
N MET A 83 -4.61 15.94 -0.41
CA MET A 83 -5.08 14.57 -0.50
C MET A 83 -6.46 14.42 0.12
N ARG A 84 -7.28 13.53 -0.43
CA ARG A 84 -8.56 13.11 0.14
C ARG A 84 -8.58 11.60 0.27
N GLN A 85 -9.01 11.11 1.42
CA GLN A 85 -9.23 9.70 1.67
C GLN A 85 -10.67 9.47 2.13
N GLU A 86 -11.33 8.49 1.51
CA GLU A 86 -12.66 8.01 1.87
C GLU A 86 -12.58 6.51 2.15
N ILE A 87 -13.01 6.10 3.35
CA ILE A 87 -13.04 4.71 3.76
C ILE A 87 -14.44 4.39 4.27
N VAL A 88 -15.08 3.39 3.67
CA VAL A 88 -16.27 2.75 4.21
C VAL A 88 -15.84 1.39 4.74
N ARG A 89 -16.16 1.13 6.00
CA ARG A 89 -15.80 -0.09 6.70
C ARG A 89 -16.97 -0.59 7.53
N VAL A 90 -16.97 -1.89 7.77
CA VAL A 90 -17.93 -2.61 8.60
C VAL A 90 -17.18 -3.40 9.66
N ASP A 91 -17.80 -3.56 10.82
CA ASP A 91 -17.25 -4.38 11.91
C ASP A 91 -17.30 -5.86 11.50
N ASP A 92 -16.15 -6.54 11.57
CA ASP A 92 -16.07 -7.99 11.30
C ASP A 92 -16.47 -8.82 12.53
N GLU A 93 -16.30 -8.28 13.73
CA GLU A 93 -16.62 -8.94 15.00
C GLU A 93 -17.90 -8.36 15.60
N ASN A 94 -18.81 -9.24 16.06
CA ASN A 94 -20.06 -8.85 16.73
C ASN A 94 -20.22 -9.63 18.05
N PRO A 95 -20.10 -8.98 19.23
CA PRO A 95 -19.87 -7.55 19.41
C PRO A 95 -18.41 -7.14 19.09
N PRO A 96 -18.16 -5.91 18.63
CA PRO A 96 -16.81 -5.45 18.34
C PRO A 96 -15.95 -5.42 19.61
N ARG A 97 -14.73 -5.95 19.53
CA ARG A 97 -13.75 -5.86 20.63
C ARG A 97 -12.66 -4.84 20.30
N GLY A 98 -12.16 -4.21 21.36
CA GLY A 98 -11.18 -3.13 21.26
C GLY A 98 -11.80 -1.81 20.82
N GLY A 99 -10.96 -0.82 20.57
CA GLY A 99 -11.42 0.51 20.18
C GLY A 99 -11.61 0.66 18.66
N GLY A 100 -12.07 1.83 18.24
CA GLY A 100 -12.23 2.17 16.82
C GLY A 100 -13.54 1.67 16.18
N ALA A 101 -14.39 0.91 16.86
CA ALA A 101 -15.70 0.49 16.35
C ALA A 101 -16.75 1.63 16.31
N GLY A 102 -16.51 2.75 17.01
CA GLY A 102 -17.44 3.87 17.07
C GLY A 102 -18.65 3.59 17.98
N GLY A 103 -19.67 4.46 17.90
CA GLY A 103 -20.92 4.35 18.65
C GLY A 103 -21.76 3.15 18.20
N TYR A 104 -22.43 2.50 19.15
CA TYR A 104 -23.29 1.36 18.86
C TYR A 104 -24.50 1.78 18.02
N ASN A 105 -24.71 1.09 16.90
CA ASN A 105 -25.87 1.20 16.05
C ASN A 105 -26.76 -0.06 16.22
N PRO A 106 -27.93 0.05 16.86
CA PRO A 106 -28.82 -1.09 17.09
C PRO A 106 -29.40 -1.69 15.81
N ALA A 107 -29.51 -0.92 14.72
CA ALA A 107 -30.05 -1.40 13.46
C ALA A 107 -29.08 -2.34 12.73
N THR A 108 -27.77 -2.13 12.90
CA THR A 108 -26.73 -2.93 12.23
C THR A 108 -25.98 -3.86 13.19
N GLY A 109 -26.17 -3.69 14.51
CA GLY A 109 -25.41 -4.41 15.54
C GLY A 109 -23.93 -4.01 15.62
N GLN A 110 -23.54 -2.92 14.96
CA GLN A 110 -22.15 -2.45 14.88
C GLN A 110 -21.85 -1.45 16.00
N GLY A 111 -20.58 -1.25 16.32
CA GLY A 111 -20.10 -0.32 17.35
C GLY A 111 -19.95 -0.94 18.74
N GLY A 112 -18.95 -0.46 19.48
CA GLY A 112 -18.61 -0.98 20.82
C GLY A 112 -19.11 -0.10 21.97
N ILE A 113 -19.30 1.20 21.72
CA ILE A 113 -19.75 2.16 22.75
C ILE A 113 -21.27 2.11 22.82
N ARG A 114 -21.81 1.41 23.80
CA ARG A 114 -23.25 1.38 24.09
C ARG A 114 -23.65 2.69 24.78
N PRO A 115 -24.79 3.30 24.43
CA PRO A 115 -25.36 4.38 25.23
C PRO A 115 -25.53 3.93 26.68
N VAL A 116 -25.26 4.83 27.63
CA VAL A 116 -25.54 4.55 29.04
C VAL A 116 -27.07 4.51 29.16
N PRO A 117 -27.66 3.45 29.75
CA PRO A 117 -29.10 3.44 29.97
C PRO A 117 -29.50 4.61 30.87
N GLY A 118 -30.27 5.57 30.35
CA GLY A 118 -30.80 6.70 31.11
C GLY A 118 -30.59 8.10 30.54
N ASP A 119 -29.93 8.22 29.38
CA ASP A 119 -29.72 9.49 28.66
C ASP A 119 -30.85 9.78 27.65
#